data_AF-A0A855SAK4-F1
#
_entry.id   AF-A0A855SAK4-F1
#
_cell.length_a   1.000
_cell.length_b   1.000
_cell.length_c   1.000
_cell.angle_alpha   90.00
_cell.angle_beta   90.00
_cell.angle_gamma   90.00
#
_symmetry.space_group_name_H-M   'P 1'
#
loop_
_entity.id
_entity.type
_entity.pdbx_description
1 polymer ?
#
loop_
_entity_poly.entity_id
_entity_poly.type
_entity_poly.pdbx_seq_one_letter_code
_entity_poly.pdbx_strand_id
1 'polypeptide(L)'
;MRIHAVHTLYDERLARSTRPFLARGCKVERCRQCMLRTHLCICEYRPLATSNAAFLLVMFDDEILKPSNTGRLIADVFEDTFAYIWSRTEPNTEMLALLNDPQWQPYVVFPAEYAEPERVAENVELPDDKRPLFIMLDGSWAEAKKMFRKSPYLNNFPVLSINPDKPSRYKMREASKGNQLGTAEVAAKIVDLFGEHENAEMLDLWFDVFRENYITGKMNRLLPDDSALKTLQSFMLEYGN
;
A
#
# COMPACT_ATOMS: atom_id res chain seq x y z
N MET A 1 -2.92 19.63 3.65
CA MET A 1 -2.71 18.17 3.77
C MET A 1 -3.95 17.46 3.26
N ARG A 2 -3.82 16.62 2.22
CA ARG A 2 -4.93 15.84 1.65
C ARG A 2 -5.38 14.74 2.63
N ILE A 3 -6.69 14.60 2.81
CA ILE A 3 -7.30 13.44 3.46
C ILE A 3 -7.72 12.48 2.36
N HIS A 4 -7.41 11.19 2.51
CA HIS A 4 -7.63 10.14 1.49
C HIS A 4 -8.34 8.94 2.13
N ALA A 5 -8.74 7.96 1.31
CA ALA A 5 -9.58 6.83 1.72
C ALA A 5 -9.11 6.10 3.00
N VAL A 6 -7.81 5.86 3.16
CA VAL A 6 -7.26 5.18 4.34
C VAL A 6 -7.47 5.98 5.64
N HIS A 7 -7.41 7.32 5.61
CA HIS A 7 -7.68 8.13 6.80
C HIS A 7 -9.15 8.07 7.19
N THR A 8 -10.05 8.17 6.22
CA THR A 8 -11.49 8.03 6.42
C THR A 8 -11.83 6.65 6.99
N LEU A 9 -11.27 5.58 6.42
CA LEU A 9 -11.47 4.21 6.88
C LEU A 9 -10.95 3.99 8.31
N TYR A 10 -9.82 4.61 8.66
CA TYR A 10 -9.30 4.59 10.02
C TYR A 10 -10.28 5.22 11.02
N ASP A 11 -10.81 6.40 10.70
CA ASP A 11 -11.77 7.09 11.57
C ASP A 11 -13.07 6.31 11.73
N GLU A 12 -13.60 5.74 10.64
CA GLU A 12 -14.77 4.85 10.69
C GLU A 12 -14.53 3.62 11.55
N ARG A 13 -13.37 2.96 11.38
CA ARG A 13 -13.04 1.76 12.14
C ARG A 13 -12.84 2.07 13.62
N LEU A 14 -12.29 3.23 13.95
CA LEU A 14 -12.14 3.68 15.33
C LEU A 14 -13.51 3.99 15.96
N ALA A 15 -14.42 4.64 15.23
CA ALA A 15 -15.77 4.94 15.70
C ALA A 15 -16.60 3.68 16.00
N ARG A 16 -16.38 2.59 15.25
CA ARG A 16 -17.01 1.29 15.49
C ARG A 16 -16.38 0.51 16.66
N SER A 17 -15.24 0.95 17.18
CA SER A 17 -14.51 0.21 18.21
C SER A 17 -15.19 0.34 19.58
N THR A 18 -15.79 -0.75 20.05
CA THR A 18 -16.42 -0.82 21.38
C THR A 18 -15.41 -1.02 22.52
N ARG A 19 -14.14 -1.24 22.20
CA ARG A 19 -13.01 -1.35 23.13
C ARG A 19 -11.80 -0.58 22.59
N PRO A 20 -10.93 0.00 23.44
CA PRO A 20 -9.69 0.63 22.96
C PRO A 20 -8.80 -0.40 22.26
N PHE A 21 -8.32 -0.09 21.06
CA PHE A 21 -7.29 -0.90 20.40
C PHE A 21 -5.94 -0.66 21.08
N LEU A 22 -5.50 -1.63 21.89
CA LEU A 22 -4.22 -1.56 22.61
C LEU A 22 -3.11 -2.18 21.75
N ALA A 23 -2.63 -1.44 20.75
CA ALA A 23 -1.42 -1.80 20.03
C ALA A 23 -0.20 -1.82 20.98
N ARG A 24 0.86 -2.58 20.64
CA ARG A 24 2.15 -2.46 21.35
C ARG A 24 2.63 -1.01 21.27
N GLY A 25 2.91 -0.39 22.42
CA GLY A 25 3.26 1.03 22.50
C GLY A 25 2.05 1.97 22.48
N CYS A 26 0.88 1.54 22.98
CA CYS A 26 -0.34 2.35 23.08
C CYS A 26 -0.20 3.67 23.86
N LYS A 27 0.85 3.82 24.69
CA LYS A 27 1.17 5.08 25.40
C LYS A 27 1.97 6.07 24.55
N VAL A 28 2.39 5.69 23.34
CA VAL A 28 3.16 6.55 22.46
C VAL A 28 2.20 7.47 21.71
N GLU A 29 2.37 8.78 21.88
CA GLU A 29 1.64 9.77 21.09
C GLU A 29 2.09 9.70 19.63
N ARG A 30 1.12 9.55 18.74
CA ARG A 30 1.33 9.38 17.30
C ARG A 30 0.53 10.39 16.51
N CYS A 31 1.07 10.82 15.39
CA CYS A 31 0.31 11.54 14.39
C CYS A 31 -0.83 10.64 13.88
N ARG A 32 -2.07 11.15 13.84
CA ARG A 32 -3.25 10.37 13.40
C ARG A 32 -3.19 9.97 11.92
N GLN A 33 -2.36 10.63 11.13
CA GLN A 33 -2.30 10.46 9.69
C GLN A 33 -1.20 9.47 9.28
N CYS A 34 0.07 9.79 9.56
CA CYS A 34 1.20 8.91 9.26
C CYS A 34 1.47 7.84 10.33
N MET A 35 0.83 7.88 11.50
CA MET A 35 1.02 6.93 12.61
C MET A 35 2.44 6.87 13.22
N LEU A 36 3.33 7.77 12.82
CA LEU A 36 4.64 7.97 13.45
C LEU A 36 4.52 8.76 14.75
N ARG A 37 5.58 8.77 15.56
CA ARG A 37 5.64 9.64 16.75
C ARG A 37 5.47 11.10 16.33
N THR A 38 4.81 11.91 17.15
CA THR A 38 4.47 13.30 16.81
C THR A 38 5.69 14.14 16.38
N HIS A 39 6.83 14.02 17.07
CA HIS A 39 8.08 14.72 16.72
C HIS A 39 8.83 14.13 15.51
N LEU A 40 8.39 12.98 14.98
CA LEU A 40 8.92 12.34 13.76
C LEU A 40 7.83 12.28 12.68
N CYS A 41 6.89 13.23 12.73
CA CYS A 41 5.81 13.31 11.75
C CYS A 41 6.38 13.67 10.38
N ILE A 42 5.93 12.96 9.35
CA ILE A 42 6.37 13.18 7.96
C ILE A 42 5.29 13.81 7.08
N CYS A 43 4.09 14.06 7.61
CA CYS A 43 2.90 14.37 6.81
C CYS A 43 3.01 15.64 5.95
N GLU A 44 3.88 16.58 6.33
CA GLU A 44 4.14 17.80 5.57
C GLU A 44 4.85 17.51 4.24
N TYR A 45 5.60 16.40 4.16
CA TYR A 45 6.44 16.03 3.02
C TYR A 45 5.80 14.98 2.12
N ARG A 46 4.49 14.75 2.24
CA ARG A 46 3.78 13.75 1.43
C ARG A 46 3.92 14.07 -0.05
N PRO A 47 4.49 13.16 -0.85
CA PRO A 47 4.52 13.35 -2.29
C PRO A 47 3.13 13.08 -2.88
N LEU A 48 2.88 13.62 -4.07
CA LEU A 48 1.69 13.35 -4.86
C LEU A 48 2.12 13.08 -6.30
N ALA A 49 1.76 11.93 -6.83
CA ALA A 49 2.05 11.52 -8.19
C ALA A 49 0.82 11.65 -9.09
N THR A 50 1.02 12.11 -10.32
CA THR A 50 0.04 11.89 -11.40
C THR A 50 0.28 10.49 -11.96
N SER A 51 -0.75 9.66 -12.01
CA SER A 51 -0.60 8.24 -12.35
C SER A 51 -1.85 7.69 -13.04
N ASN A 52 -1.64 6.81 -14.01
CA ASN A 52 -2.71 5.98 -14.56
C ASN A 52 -3.05 4.81 -13.63
N ALA A 53 -2.14 4.40 -12.75
CA ALA A 53 -2.38 3.35 -11.77
C ALA A 53 -3.34 3.81 -10.66
N ALA A 54 -4.36 2.99 -10.43
CA ALA A 54 -5.24 3.10 -9.27
C ALA A 54 -5.03 1.90 -8.34
N PHE A 55 -5.36 2.08 -7.07
CA PHE A 55 -5.19 1.07 -6.04
C PHE A 55 -6.48 0.82 -5.27
N LEU A 56 -6.76 -0.45 -5.01
CA LEU A 56 -7.79 -0.88 -4.08
C LEU A 56 -7.14 -1.64 -2.92
N LEU A 57 -7.11 -1.03 -1.74
CA LEU A 57 -6.64 -1.67 -0.51
C LEU A 57 -7.80 -2.41 0.15
N VAL A 58 -7.73 -3.75 0.13
CA VAL A 58 -8.66 -4.62 0.85
C VAL A 58 -7.99 -5.03 2.16
N MET A 59 -8.37 -4.35 3.24
CA MET A 59 -7.68 -4.41 4.52
C MET A 59 -8.34 -5.39 5.48
N PHE A 60 -7.55 -6.21 6.17
CA PHE A 60 -8.06 -6.97 7.31
C PHE A 60 -8.50 -6.01 8.44
N ASP A 61 -9.48 -6.42 9.26
CA ASP A 61 -10.21 -5.52 10.16
C ASP A 61 -9.34 -4.65 11.10
N ASP A 62 -8.31 -5.25 11.70
CA ASP A 62 -7.42 -4.55 12.63
C ASP A 62 -6.17 -3.95 11.96
N GLU A 63 -5.94 -4.27 10.68
CA GLU A 63 -4.73 -3.89 9.94
C GLU A 63 -4.65 -2.38 9.78
N ILE A 64 -5.79 -1.73 9.50
CA ILE A 64 -5.91 -0.28 9.36
C ILE A 64 -5.40 0.48 10.61
N LEU A 65 -5.51 -0.14 11.79
CA LEU A 65 -5.14 0.46 13.08
C LEU A 65 -3.65 0.29 13.42
N LYS A 66 -2.91 -0.55 12.68
CA LYS A 66 -1.51 -0.85 12.98
C LYS A 66 -0.60 0.32 12.55
N PRO A 67 0.23 0.88 13.46
CA PRO A 67 1.15 1.95 13.10
C PRO A 67 2.21 1.57 12.07
N SER A 68 2.48 0.27 11.88
CA SER A 68 3.42 -0.25 10.89
C SER A 68 2.78 -0.54 9.53
N ASN A 69 1.46 -0.34 9.39
CA ASN A 69 0.78 -0.59 8.12
C ASN A 69 1.26 0.42 7.06
N THR A 70 1.81 -0.11 5.97
CA THR A 70 2.41 0.68 4.89
C THR A 70 1.48 0.86 3.69
N GLY A 71 0.30 0.23 3.68
CA GLY A 71 -0.73 0.48 2.66
C GLY A 71 -1.14 1.97 2.59
N ARG A 72 -1.10 2.68 3.72
CA ARG A 72 -1.34 4.15 3.77
C ARG A 72 -0.40 4.96 2.87
N LEU A 73 0.82 4.50 2.66
CA LEU A 73 1.82 5.23 1.89
C LEU A 73 1.46 5.24 0.40
N ILE A 74 0.75 4.21 -0.07
CA ILE A 74 0.17 4.17 -1.41
C ILE A 74 -0.86 5.30 -1.55
N ALA A 75 -1.74 5.44 -0.57
CA ALA A 75 -2.75 6.50 -0.56
C ALA A 75 -2.18 7.91 -0.35
N ASP A 76 -0.98 8.04 0.23
CA ASP A 76 -0.27 9.31 0.28
C ASP A 76 0.15 9.73 -1.15
N VAL A 77 0.69 8.80 -1.95
CA VAL A 77 1.28 9.08 -3.27
C VAL A 77 0.24 9.10 -4.40
N PHE A 78 -0.67 8.13 -4.47
CA PHE A 78 -1.60 7.94 -5.58
C PHE A 78 -3.02 8.43 -5.21
N GLU A 79 -3.57 9.34 -6.02
CA GLU A 79 -4.88 9.93 -5.76
C GLU A 79 -6.03 8.93 -5.84
N ASP A 80 -6.04 8.09 -6.89
CA ASP A 80 -7.02 7.03 -7.09
C ASP A 80 -6.70 5.80 -6.22
N THR A 81 -6.59 6.01 -4.91
CA THR A 81 -6.45 4.95 -3.92
C THR A 81 -7.73 4.81 -3.09
N PHE A 82 -8.37 3.66 -3.22
CA PHE A 82 -9.56 3.27 -2.50
C PHE A 82 -9.20 2.29 -1.38
N ALA A 83 -9.93 2.31 -0.26
CA ALA A 83 -9.65 1.44 0.88
C ALA A 83 -10.94 0.96 1.55
N TYR A 84 -11.05 -0.34 1.79
CA TYR A 84 -12.20 -0.95 2.45
C TYR A 84 -11.77 -2.06 3.41
N ILE A 85 -12.52 -2.23 4.51
CA ILE A 85 -12.35 -3.39 5.40
C ILE A 85 -12.94 -4.63 4.75
N TRP A 86 -12.14 -5.69 4.71
CA TRP A 86 -12.53 -6.99 4.21
C TRP A 86 -13.60 -7.63 5.08
N SER A 87 -14.67 -8.11 4.44
CA SER A 87 -15.66 -8.98 5.04
C SER A 87 -15.84 -10.22 4.18
N ARG A 88 -15.79 -11.39 4.82
CA ARG A 88 -16.01 -12.67 4.15
C ARG A 88 -17.45 -12.85 3.68
N THR A 89 -18.40 -12.35 4.46
CA THR A 89 -19.84 -12.64 4.30
C THR A 89 -20.61 -11.45 3.79
N GLU A 90 -20.15 -10.24 4.08
CA GLU A 90 -20.84 -8.98 3.79
C GLU A 90 -19.84 -8.00 3.15
N PRO A 91 -19.33 -8.30 1.93
CA PRO A 91 -18.43 -7.39 1.23
C PRO A 91 -19.08 -6.01 1.04
N ASN A 92 -18.28 -4.96 1.14
CA ASN A 92 -18.77 -3.58 0.99
C ASN A 92 -19.34 -3.36 -0.43
N THR A 93 -20.52 -2.75 -0.52
CA THR A 93 -21.23 -2.56 -1.79
C THR A 93 -20.56 -1.56 -2.72
N GLU A 94 -19.95 -0.50 -2.19
CA GLU A 94 -19.20 0.50 -2.97
C GLU A 94 -17.89 -0.09 -3.51
N MET A 95 -17.22 -0.93 -2.72
CA MET A 95 -16.08 -1.72 -3.19
C MET A 95 -16.46 -2.64 -4.35
N LEU A 96 -17.59 -3.35 -4.26
CA LEU A 96 -18.07 -4.18 -5.35
C LEU A 96 -18.47 -3.36 -6.58
N ALA A 97 -19.06 -2.17 -6.40
CA ALA A 97 -19.37 -1.26 -7.50
C ALA A 97 -18.09 -0.78 -8.21
N LEU A 98 -17.06 -0.40 -7.45
CA LEU A 98 -15.75 -0.01 -7.97
C LEU A 98 -15.11 -1.12 -8.82
N LEU A 99 -15.17 -2.37 -8.34
CA LEU A 99 -14.64 -3.53 -9.07
C LEU A 99 -15.35 -3.80 -10.41
N ASN A 100 -16.58 -3.31 -10.59
CA ASN A 100 -17.37 -3.46 -11.80
C ASN A 100 -17.43 -2.18 -12.66
N ASP A 101 -16.77 -1.11 -12.22
CA ASP A 101 -16.75 0.14 -12.97
C ASP A 101 -16.00 -0.05 -14.30
N PRO A 102 -16.62 0.30 -15.45
CA PRO A 102 -16.03 0.09 -16.76
C PRO A 102 -14.69 0.82 -16.98
N GLN A 103 -14.39 1.87 -16.20
CA GLN A 103 -13.12 2.59 -16.34
C GLN A 103 -11.90 1.77 -15.86
N TRP A 104 -12.13 0.75 -15.01
CA TRP A 104 -11.07 -0.02 -14.38
C TRP A 104 -10.85 -1.38 -15.05
N GLN A 105 -9.58 -1.78 -15.11
CA GLN A 105 -9.13 -3.14 -15.35
C GLN A 105 -8.52 -3.68 -14.04
N PRO A 106 -9.25 -4.48 -13.24
CA PRO A 106 -8.75 -4.92 -11.95
C PRO A 106 -7.71 -6.05 -12.07
N TYR A 107 -6.66 -5.97 -11.26
CA TYR A 107 -5.63 -7.00 -11.09
C TYR A 107 -5.46 -7.33 -9.61
N VAL A 108 -5.58 -8.61 -9.26
CA VAL A 108 -5.30 -9.06 -7.88
C VAL A 108 -3.80 -9.24 -7.72
N VAL A 109 -3.18 -8.45 -6.85
CA VAL A 109 -1.75 -8.57 -6.58
C VAL A 109 -1.53 -9.66 -5.53
N PHE A 110 -1.07 -10.83 -5.99
CA PHE A 110 -0.83 -11.99 -5.13
C PHE A 110 0.16 -12.97 -5.78
N PRO A 111 0.92 -13.76 -5.00
CA PRO A 111 1.86 -14.71 -5.58
C PRO A 111 1.17 -15.75 -6.46
N ALA A 112 1.75 -16.01 -7.63
CA ALA A 112 1.21 -16.93 -8.65
C ALA A 112 1.01 -18.36 -8.12
N GLU A 113 1.80 -18.81 -7.15
CA GLU A 113 1.68 -20.16 -6.56
C GLU A 113 0.32 -20.43 -5.87
N TYR A 114 -0.46 -19.38 -5.57
CA TYR A 114 -1.79 -19.50 -4.98
C TYR A 114 -2.92 -19.37 -6.00
N ALA A 115 -2.62 -19.02 -7.25
CA ALA A 115 -3.61 -18.80 -8.29
C ALA A 115 -3.63 -19.98 -9.27
N GLU A 116 -4.79 -20.20 -9.90
CA GLU A 116 -4.89 -21.11 -11.04
C GLU A 116 -4.03 -20.58 -12.20
N PRO A 117 -3.28 -21.43 -12.93
CA PRO A 117 -2.33 -20.98 -13.96
C PRO A 117 -2.94 -20.04 -15.00
N GLU A 118 -4.20 -20.25 -15.39
CA GLU A 118 -4.91 -19.45 -16.39
C GLU A 118 -5.22 -18.02 -15.92
N ARG A 119 -5.19 -17.78 -14.60
CA ARG A 119 -5.40 -16.46 -14.02
C ARG A 119 -4.11 -15.64 -13.91
N VAL A 120 -2.94 -16.27 -13.99
CA VAL A 120 -1.66 -15.59 -13.77
C VAL A 120 -1.36 -14.71 -14.96
N ALA A 121 -1.28 -13.39 -14.73
CA ALA A 121 -0.88 -12.42 -15.72
C ALA A 121 0.63 -12.16 -15.63
N GLU A 122 1.31 -12.21 -16.77
CA GLU A 122 2.75 -11.88 -16.84
C GLU A 122 3.00 -10.37 -16.96
N ASN A 123 2.06 -9.65 -17.59
CA ASN A 123 2.12 -8.21 -17.84
C ASN A 123 0.76 -7.58 -17.54
N VAL A 124 0.75 -6.25 -17.42
CA VAL A 124 -0.48 -5.45 -17.33
C VAL A 124 -0.98 -5.20 -18.75
N GLU A 125 -2.12 -5.80 -19.10
CA GLU A 125 -2.76 -5.69 -20.42
C GLU A 125 -4.04 -4.88 -20.29
N LEU A 126 -4.05 -3.68 -20.88
CA LEU A 126 -5.17 -2.75 -20.76
C LEU A 126 -5.92 -2.65 -22.09
N PRO A 127 -7.26 -2.78 -22.10
CA PRO A 127 -8.07 -2.25 -23.18
C PRO A 127 -7.89 -0.72 -23.30
N ASP A 128 -8.02 -0.18 -24.51
CA ASP A 128 -7.69 1.23 -24.84
C ASP A 128 -8.37 2.28 -23.93
N ASP A 129 -9.54 1.97 -23.37
CA ASP A 129 -10.35 2.89 -22.54
C ASP A 129 -10.25 2.62 -21.03
N LYS A 130 -9.30 1.78 -20.57
CA LYS A 130 -9.21 1.37 -19.17
C LYS A 130 -7.90 1.72 -18.50
N ARG A 131 -8.00 2.00 -17.20
CA ARG A 131 -6.85 2.17 -16.29
C ARG A 131 -6.71 0.95 -15.38
N PRO A 132 -5.48 0.56 -14.96
CA PRO A 132 -5.33 -0.57 -14.05
C PRO A 132 -5.80 -0.20 -12.64
N LEU A 133 -6.53 -1.13 -12.02
CA LEU A 133 -6.87 -1.08 -10.60
C LEU A 133 -6.17 -2.24 -9.88
N PHE A 134 -5.07 -1.93 -9.19
CA PHE A 134 -4.29 -2.92 -8.46
C PHE A 134 -4.91 -3.20 -7.09
N ILE A 135 -5.42 -4.42 -6.91
CA ILE A 135 -6.08 -4.87 -5.68
C ILE A 135 -5.02 -5.44 -4.75
N MET A 136 -4.78 -4.73 -3.65
CA MET A 136 -3.80 -5.08 -2.61
C MET A 136 -4.53 -5.71 -1.42
N LEU A 137 -4.18 -6.96 -1.11
CA LEU A 137 -4.70 -7.66 0.06
C LEU A 137 -3.83 -7.34 1.28
N ASP A 138 -4.29 -6.38 2.09
CA ASP A 138 -3.48 -5.76 3.14
C ASP A 138 -3.78 -6.36 4.52
N GLY A 139 -2.78 -7.05 5.06
CA GLY A 139 -2.87 -7.81 6.30
C GLY A 139 -1.60 -8.64 6.50
N SER A 140 -1.54 -9.38 7.61
CA SER A 140 -0.49 -10.40 7.74
C SER A 140 -0.60 -11.44 6.62
N TRP A 141 0.49 -12.17 6.35
CA TRP A 141 0.50 -13.21 5.31
C TRP A 141 -0.64 -14.23 5.44
N ALA A 142 -0.96 -14.64 6.68
CA ALA A 142 -2.05 -15.57 6.94
C ALA A 142 -3.43 -14.95 6.63
N GLU A 143 -3.61 -13.67 6.93
CA GLU A 143 -4.81 -12.90 6.64
C GLU A 143 -4.95 -12.66 5.14
N ALA A 144 -3.91 -12.23 4.45
CA ALA A 144 -3.91 -12.02 3.00
C ALA A 144 -4.26 -13.31 2.24
N LYS A 145 -3.65 -14.46 2.60
CA LYS A 145 -4.05 -15.78 2.05
C LYS A 145 -5.51 -16.13 2.32
N LYS A 146 -6.03 -15.77 3.49
CA LYS A 146 -7.43 -15.99 3.83
C LYS A 146 -8.33 -15.08 2.99
N MET A 147 -8.00 -13.80 2.83
CA MET A 147 -8.74 -12.85 2.00
C MET A 147 -8.78 -13.33 0.56
N PHE A 148 -7.63 -13.70 -0.03
CA PHE A 148 -7.54 -14.23 -1.38
C PHE A 148 -8.49 -15.43 -1.60
N ARG A 149 -8.39 -16.45 -0.74
CA ARG A 149 -9.19 -17.68 -0.84
C ARG A 149 -10.67 -17.49 -0.50
N LYS A 150 -11.02 -16.50 0.31
CA LYS A 150 -12.38 -16.28 0.84
C LYS A 150 -13.06 -15.04 0.25
N SER A 151 -12.60 -14.58 -0.91
CA SER A 151 -13.22 -13.49 -1.67
C SER A 151 -13.59 -13.96 -3.07
N PRO A 152 -14.69 -14.73 -3.23
CA PRO A 152 -15.10 -15.24 -4.54
C PRO A 152 -15.32 -14.15 -5.59
N TYR A 153 -15.67 -12.93 -5.16
CA TYR A 153 -15.81 -11.76 -6.02
C TYR A 153 -14.50 -11.31 -6.69
N LEU A 154 -13.33 -11.81 -6.24
CA LEU A 154 -12.04 -11.57 -6.86
C LEU A 154 -11.62 -12.67 -7.85
N ASN A 155 -12.38 -13.77 -7.96
CA ASN A 155 -11.95 -14.94 -8.72
C ASN A 155 -11.91 -14.73 -10.24
N ASN A 156 -12.65 -13.75 -10.75
CA ASN A 156 -12.73 -13.48 -12.19
C ASN A 156 -11.62 -12.55 -12.68
N PHE A 157 -10.80 -12.00 -11.77
CA PHE A 157 -9.74 -11.07 -12.14
C PHE A 157 -8.39 -11.78 -12.35
N PRO A 158 -7.57 -11.28 -13.28
CA PRO A 158 -6.19 -11.72 -13.43
C PRO A 158 -5.39 -11.47 -12.14
N VAL A 159 -4.43 -12.36 -11.89
CA VAL A 159 -3.52 -12.30 -10.74
C VAL A 159 -2.15 -11.85 -11.22
N LEU A 160 -1.69 -10.72 -10.71
CA LEU A 160 -0.38 -10.16 -11.01
C LEU A 160 0.59 -10.54 -9.88
N SER A 161 1.61 -11.31 -10.23
CA SER A 161 2.59 -11.82 -9.26
C SER A 161 3.93 -11.13 -9.43
N ILE A 162 4.49 -10.66 -8.32
CA ILE A 162 5.85 -10.15 -8.28
C ILE A 162 6.79 -11.35 -8.08
N ASN A 163 7.62 -11.63 -9.07
CA ASN A 163 8.70 -12.60 -8.91
C ASN A 163 9.96 -11.86 -8.43
N PRO A 164 10.47 -12.11 -7.21
CA PRO A 164 11.71 -11.50 -6.72
C PRO A 164 12.94 -11.87 -7.57
N ASP A 165 12.90 -12.97 -8.32
CA ASP A 165 14.00 -13.44 -9.18
C ASP A 165 14.00 -12.81 -10.59
N LYS A 166 12.90 -12.13 -11.00
CA LYS A 166 12.92 -11.33 -12.22
C LYS A 166 13.63 -10.00 -11.91
N PRO A 167 14.66 -9.60 -12.68
CA PRO A 167 15.33 -8.33 -12.44
C PRO A 167 14.35 -7.19 -12.74
N SER A 168 13.75 -6.60 -11.70
CA SER A 168 13.24 -5.23 -11.80
C SER A 168 14.46 -4.30 -11.90
N ARG A 169 14.41 -3.27 -12.75
CA ARG A 169 15.46 -2.23 -12.79
C ARG A 169 15.59 -1.56 -11.43
N TYR A 170 14.50 -1.57 -10.69
CA TYR A 170 14.37 -1.20 -9.30
C TYR A 170 15.15 -2.14 -8.38
N LYS A 171 16.16 -1.61 -7.70
CA LYS A 171 17.09 -2.37 -6.85
C LYS A 171 16.37 -2.96 -5.64
N MET A 172 16.47 -4.28 -5.49
CA MET A 172 16.00 -4.96 -4.29
C MET A 172 16.87 -4.58 -3.09
N ARG A 173 16.26 -3.98 -2.06
CA ARG A 173 16.88 -3.90 -0.72
C ARG A 173 17.06 -5.33 -0.23
N GLU A 174 18.21 -5.66 0.35
CA GLU A 174 18.39 -6.95 1.03
C GLU A 174 17.32 -7.07 2.11
N ALA A 175 16.24 -7.80 1.79
CA ALA A 175 15.18 -8.10 2.73
C ALA A 175 15.85 -8.87 3.87
N SER A 176 16.02 -8.20 5.00
CA SER A 176 16.62 -8.76 6.20
C SER A 176 15.89 -10.04 6.58
N LYS A 177 16.49 -11.19 6.23
CA LYS A 177 16.08 -12.55 6.59
C LYS A 177 14.55 -12.78 6.59
N GLY A 178 14.01 -13.00 5.39
CA GLY A 178 12.75 -13.69 5.17
C GLY A 178 11.76 -12.88 4.34
N ASN A 179 11.68 -13.20 3.04
CA ASN A 179 10.66 -12.96 1.99
C ASN A 179 9.31 -12.27 2.31
N GLN A 180 9.23 -11.28 3.21
CA GLN A 180 8.00 -10.54 3.51
C GLN A 180 8.21 -9.06 3.18
N LEU A 181 7.88 -8.71 1.93
CA LEU A 181 7.78 -7.32 1.49
C LEU A 181 6.55 -6.67 2.14
N GLY A 182 6.66 -5.39 2.52
CA GLY A 182 5.52 -4.59 2.92
C GLY A 182 4.59 -4.24 1.75
N THR A 183 3.33 -3.88 2.03
CA THR A 183 2.32 -3.54 1.02
C THR A 183 2.77 -2.42 0.07
N ALA A 184 3.46 -1.39 0.60
CA ALA A 184 4.03 -0.31 -0.23
C ALA A 184 5.17 -0.77 -1.14
N GLU A 185 6.07 -1.64 -0.67
CA GLU A 185 7.18 -2.18 -1.48
C GLU A 185 6.64 -3.04 -2.64
N VAL A 186 5.60 -3.83 -2.38
CA VAL A 186 4.87 -4.59 -3.40
C VAL A 186 4.25 -3.63 -4.42
N ALA A 187 3.56 -2.59 -3.97
CA ALA A 187 2.95 -1.61 -4.87
C ALA A 187 3.98 -0.89 -5.75
N ALA A 188 5.11 -0.44 -5.20
CA ALA A 188 6.16 0.22 -5.98
C ALA A 188 6.67 -0.66 -7.12
N LYS A 189 6.86 -1.97 -6.87
CA LYS A 189 7.25 -2.93 -7.90
C LYS A 189 6.18 -3.14 -8.98
N ILE A 190 4.91 -3.11 -8.62
CA ILE A 190 3.80 -3.21 -9.58
C ILE A 190 3.75 -1.97 -10.47
N VAL A 191 3.98 -0.78 -9.90
CA VAL A 191 4.05 0.48 -10.65
C VAL A 191 5.25 0.49 -11.60
N ASP A 192 6.41 -0.03 -11.15
CA ASP A 192 7.60 -0.19 -12.01
C ASP A 192 7.33 -1.17 -13.17
N LEU A 193 6.67 -2.30 -12.87
CA LEU A 193 6.26 -3.30 -13.88
C LEU A 193 5.26 -2.71 -14.88
N PHE A 194 4.37 -1.84 -14.43
CA PHE A 194 3.41 -1.14 -15.28
C PHE A 194 4.08 -0.09 -16.18
N GLY A 195 5.29 0.36 -15.85
CA GLY A 195 6.09 1.29 -16.65
C GLY A 195 6.15 2.73 -16.11
N GLU A 196 5.55 3.00 -14.94
CA GLU A 196 5.61 4.31 -14.28
C GLU A 196 6.81 4.38 -13.33
N HIS A 197 8.03 4.30 -13.87
CA HIS A 197 9.27 4.17 -13.11
C HIS A 197 9.50 5.28 -12.06
N GLU A 198 9.18 6.54 -12.40
CA GLU A 198 9.33 7.67 -11.47
C GLU A 198 8.35 7.59 -10.29
N ASN A 199 7.11 7.17 -10.54
CA ASN A 199 6.10 6.97 -9.50
C ASN A 199 6.47 5.78 -8.58
N ALA A 200 7.07 4.73 -9.13
CA ALA A 200 7.60 3.62 -8.36
C ALA A 200 8.75 4.04 -7.42
N GLU A 201 9.70 4.82 -7.93
CA GLU A 201 10.80 5.37 -7.13
C GLU A 201 10.29 6.34 -6.06
N MET A 202 9.32 7.20 -6.39
CA MET A 202 8.68 8.11 -5.44
C MET A 202 8.05 7.36 -4.26
N LEU A 203 7.32 6.26 -4.53
CA LEU A 203 6.74 5.44 -3.48
C LEU A 203 7.81 4.71 -2.65
N ASP A 204 8.92 4.28 -3.25
CA ASP A 204 10.04 3.66 -2.51
C ASP A 204 10.69 4.63 -1.54
N LEU A 205 11.05 5.82 -2.04
CA LEU A 205 11.68 6.86 -1.25
C LEU A 205 10.74 7.31 -0.13
N TRP A 206 9.43 7.38 -0.40
CA TRP A 206 8.44 7.65 0.64
C TRP A 206 8.35 6.54 1.69
N PHE A 207 8.41 5.28 1.27
CA PHE A 207 8.50 4.14 2.18
C PHE A 207 9.75 4.20 3.05
N ASP A 208 10.87 4.66 2.49
CA ASP A 208 12.12 4.84 3.22
C ASP A 208 12.03 5.89 4.31
N VAL A 209 11.46 7.05 3.98
CA VAL A 209 11.17 8.11 4.94
C VAL A 209 10.35 7.57 6.09
N PHE A 210 9.26 6.87 5.80
CA PHE A 210 8.42 6.25 6.82
C PHE A 210 9.19 5.24 7.68
N ARG A 211 9.95 4.34 7.05
CA ARG A 211 10.70 3.28 7.74
C ARG A 211 11.79 3.85 8.65
N GLU A 212 12.58 4.81 8.17
CA GLU A 212 13.63 5.47 8.94
C GLU A 212 13.05 6.16 10.18
N ASN A 213 11.97 6.93 10.01
CA ASN A 213 11.31 7.62 11.10
C ASN A 213 10.64 6.64 12.08
N TYR A 214 10.03 5.57 11.58
CA TYR A 214 9.42 4.52 12.41
C TYR A 214 10.47 3.80 13.28
N ILE A 215 11.58 3.38 12.69
CA ILE A 215 12.69 2.70 13.38
C ILE A 215 13.35 3.65 14.38
N THR A 216 13.63 4.89 13.99
CA THR A 216 14.19 5.94 14.85
C THR A 216 13.33 6.16 16.09
N GLY A 217 12.01 6.31 15.90
CA GLY A 217 11.05 6.43 17.01
C GLY A 217 10.92 5.16 17.84
N LYS A 218 11.08 3.97 17.26
CA LYS A 218 11.06 2.70 18.00
C LYS A 218 12.31 2.53 18.86
N MET A 219 13.47 2.93 18.35
CA MET A 219 14.77 2.82 19.02
C MET A 219 15.09 4.02 19.94
N ASN A 220 14.24 5.06 19.95
CA ASN A 220 14.48 6.34 20.65
C ASN A 220 15.84 6.96 20.26
N ARG A 221 16.11 7.04 18.96
CA ARG A 221 17.32 7.65 18.40
C ARG A 221 17.00 9.01 17.77
N LEU A 222 18.05 9.74 17.39
CA LEU A 222 17.93 10.89 16.51
C LEU A 222 17.94 10.41 15.06
N LEU A 223 17.28 11.17 14.18
CA LEU A 223 17.41 10.97 12.74
C LEU A 223 18.87 11.25 12.32
N PRO A 224 19.39 10.53 11.32
CA PRO A 224 20.69 10.83 10.75
C PRO A 224 20.68 12.18 10.02
N ASP A 225 21.84 12.82 9.89
CA ASP A 225 21.98 14.08 9.15
C ASP A 225 21.63 13.89 7.66
N ASP A 226 22.02 12.76 7.07
CA ASP A 226 21.66 12.37 5.71
C ASP A 226 20.42 11.46 5.74
N SER A 227 19.28 12.05 6.10
CA SER A 227 18.01 11.34 6.25
C SER A 227 17.41 10.94 4.91
N ALA A 228 16.64 9.86 4.89
CA ALA A 228 15.81 9.46 3.74
C ALA A 228 14.94 10.60 3.19
N LEU A 229 14.51 11.52 4.06
CA LEU A 229 13.71 12.67 3.66
C LEU A 229 14.46 13.61 2.70
N LYS A 230 15.77 13.80 2.90
CA LYS A 230 16.59 14.63 2.00
C LYS A 230 16.70 14.01 0.61
N THR A 231 16.82 12.67 0.54
CA THR A 231 16.83 11.93 -0.72
C THR A 231 15.51 12.10 -1.46
N LEU A 232 14.38 11.91 -0.76
CA LEU A 232 13.06 12.13 -1.34
C LEU A 232 12.87 13.57 -1.83
N GLN A 233 13.25 14.56 -1.03
CA GLN A 233 13.13 15.97 -1.42
C GLN A 233 13.96 16.30 -2.65
N SER A 234 15.19 15.76 -2.73
CA SER A 234 16.05 15.93 -3.91
C SER A 234 15.41 15.31 -5.16
N PHE A 235 14.85 14.10 -5.03
CA PHE A 235 14.12 13.43 -6.11
C PHE A 235 12.88 14.23 -6.55
N MET A 236 12.08 14.73 -5.61
CA MET A 236 10.90 15.55 -5.91
C MET A 236 11.24 16.89 -6.56
N LEU A 237 12.43 17.45 -6.31
CA LEU A 237 12.88 18.66 -6.99
C LEU A 237 13.30 18.40 -8.44
N GLU A 238 13.77 17.19 -8.74
CA GLU A 238 14.23 16.79 -10.08
C GLU A 238 13.09 16.24 -10.95
N TYR A 239 12.14 15.52 -10.35
CA TYR A 239 11.09 14.77 -11.04
C TYR A 239 9.66 15.09 -10.57
N GLY A 240 9.48 15.97 -9.60
CA GLY A 240 8.16 16.42 -9.16
C GLY A 240 7.56 17.39 -10.17
N ASN A 241 6.39 17.05 -10.71
CA ASN A 241 5.53 17.99 -11.42
C ASN A 241 4.90 18.99 -10.45
#